data_AF-A0A9E6FCZ7-F1
#
_entry.id   AF-A0A9E6FCZ7-F1
#
_cell.length_a   1.000
_cell.length_b   1.000
_cell.length_c   1.000
_cell.angle_alpha   90.00
_cell.angle_beta   90.00
_cell.angle_gamma   90.00
#
_symmetry.space_group_name_H-M   'P 1'
#
loop_
_entity.id
_entity.type
_entity.pdbx_description
1 polymer ?
#
loop_
_entity_poly.entity_id
_entity_poly.type
_entity_poly.pdbx_seq_one_letter_code
_entity_poly.pdbx_strand_id
1 'polypeptide(L)'
;MPLSISNIFIFISVIFTFIASLFPNIYMFGMSSFFLEKGNFPFVGIQFILYSFLHGGIFHLFFNSIFIYYFGNIIEKIMGKKKYLIFFIGNTLFLGGILLFFSSANTVGISGFCMALLMYYTLYLKEKNDSEYKGGITAIIVNIAITIYPEISLLGHLFGAIFGGLFRLGEKVLKKINFLHKP
;
A
#
# COMPACT_ATOMS: atom_id res chain seq x y z
N MET A 1 -1.94 -22.26 12.45
CA MET A 1 -1.78 -21.64 11.12
C MET A 1 -0.49 -20.84 11.13
N PRO A 2 0.37 -20.91 10.10
CA PRO A 2 1.58 -20.08 10.07
C PRO A 2 1.21 -18.59 10.04
N LEU A 3 1.98 -17.74 10.72
CA LEU A 3 1.80 -16.30 10.78
C LEU A 3 1.80 -15.71 9.36
N SER A 4 0.74 -14.99 8.97
CA SER A 4 0.65 -14.31 7.68
C SER A 4 1.36 -12.95 7.74
N ILE A 5 2.00 -12.54 6.65
CA ILE A 5 2.65 -11.22 6.58
C ILE A 5 1.60 -10.12 6.70
N SER A 6 0.41 -10.32 6.12
CA SER A 6 -0.70 -9.37 6.22
C SER A 6 -1.12 -9.13 7.68
N ASN A 7 -1.19 -10.20 8.49
CA ASN A 7 -1.53 -10.09 9.90
C ASN A 7 -0.42 -9.39 10.71
N ILE A 8 0.85 -9.58 10.32
CA ILE A 8 1.98 -8.84 10.91
C ILE A 8 1.83 -7.34 10.62
N PHE A 9 1.51 -6.96 9.37
CA PHE A 9 1.31 -5.56 9.02
C PHE A 9 0.18 -4.92 9.84
N ILE A 10 -0.95 -5.61 10.01
CA ILE A 10 -2.06 -5.15 10.85
C ILE A 10 -1.58 -4.94 12.29
N PHE A 11 -0.88 -5.93 12.87
CA PHE A 11 -0.38 -5.84 14.23
C PHE A 11 0.59 -4.66 14.42
N ILE A 12 1.52 -4.46 13.48
CA ILE A 12 2.44 -3.32 13.46
C ILE A 12 1.67 -2.00 13.37
N SER A 13 0.66 -1.91 12.48
CA SER A 13 -0.19 -0.72 12.35
C SER A 13 -0.94 -0.39 13.65
N VAL A 14 -1.46 -1.40 14.35
CA VAL A 14 -2.12 -1.22 15.65
C VAL A 14 -1.14 -0.67 16.69
N ILE A 15 0.05 -1.27 16.80
CA ILE A 15 1.09 -0.80 17.75
C ILE A 15 1.48 0.65 17.46
N PHE A 16 1.88 0.96 16.23
CA PHE A 16 2.36 2.31 15.90
C PHE A 16 1.27 3.37 16.04
N THR A 17 0.03 3.04 15.69
CA THR A 17 -1.10 3.96 15.88
C THR A 17 -1.40 4.17 17.36
N PHE A 18 -1.33 3.12 18.18
CA PHE A 18 -1.48 3.24 19.63
C PHE A 18 -0.36 4.10 20.25
N ILE A 19 0.89 3.85 19.90
CA ILE A 19 2.02 4.67 20.39
C ILE A 19 1.87 6.13 19.92
N ALA A 20 1.47 6.37 18.67
CA ALA A 20 1.23 7.73 18.15
C ALA A 20 0.08 8.45 18.89
N SER A 21 -0.90 7.71 19.43
CA SER A 21 -1.95 8.31 20.26
C SER A 21 -1.44 8.80 21.63
N LEU A 22 -0.39 8.17 22.18
CA LEU A 22 0.26 8.58 23.43
C LEU A 22 1.33 9.65 23.18
N PHE A 23 1.96 9.63 22.00
CA PHE A 23 3.02 10.54 21.60
C PHE A 23 2.71 11.16 20.20
N PRO A 24 1.84 12.19 20.14
CA PRO A 24 1.38 12.75 18.86
C PRO A 24 2.49 13.28 17.95
N ASN A 25 3.65 13.64 18.49
CA ASN A 25 4.82 14.07 17.72
C ASN A 25 5.31 12.99 16.72
N ILE A 26 4.95 11.72 16.93
CA ILE A 26 5.28 10.63 15.99
C ILE A 26 4.62 10.86 14.63
N TYR A 27 3.48 11.54 14.56
CA TYR A 27 2.83 11.86 13.28
C TYR A 27 3.70 12.71 12.35
N MET A 28 4.73 13.40 12.85
CA MET A 28 5.73 14.08 12.03
C MET A 28 6.49 13.12 11.09
N PHE A 29 6.51 11.82 11.38
CA PHE A 29 7.08 10.78 10.51
C PHE A 29 6.10 10.21 9.48
N GLY A 30 4.93 10.84 9.29
CA GLY A 30 4.20 10.68 8.04
C GLY A 30 5.06 11.12 6.84
N MET A 31 4.67 10.71 5.65
CA MET A 31 5.42 11.04 4.44
C MET A 31 5.14 12.49 4.01
N SER A 32 6.19 13.31 4.01
CA SER A 32 6.19 14.72 3.58
C SER A 32 7.62 15.20 3.32
N SER A 33 7.77 16.34 2.63
CA SER A 33 9.07 16.98 2.36
C SER A 33 9.74 17.60 3.61
N PHE A 34 9.08 17.64 4.77
CA PHE A 34 9.52 18.38 5.95
C PHE A 34 10.97 18.08 6.39
N PHE A 35 11.36 16.80 6.49
CA PHE A 35 12.72 16.44 6.89
C PHE A 35 13.73 16.60 5.75
N LEU A 36 13.30 16.42 4.51
CA LEU A 36 14.13 16.62 3.33
C LEU A 36 14.55 18.09 3.20
N GLU A 37 13.61 19.02 3.35
CA GLU A 37 13.84 20.47 3.31
C GLU A 37 14.80 20.94 4.42
N LYS A 38 14.80 20.24 5.56
CA LYS A 38 15.72 20.50 6.67
C LYS A 38 17.07 19.78 6.56
N GLY A 39 17.31 19.04 5.47
CA GLY A 39 18.53 18.24 5.27
C GLY A 39 18.69 17.05 6.23
N ASN A 40 17.61 16.62 6.89
CA ASN A 40 17.65 15.51 7.85
C ASN A 40 17.35 14.17 7.15
N PHE A 41 18.32 13.70 6.36
CA PHE A 41 18.22 12.46 5.61
C PHE A 41 17.95 11.20 6.47
N PRO A 42 18.53 11.05 7.68
CA PRO A 42 18.17 9.93 8.56
C PRO A 42 16.67 9.86 8.86
N PHE A 43 16.02 11.01 9.08
CA PHE A 43 14.59 11.06 9.38
C PHE A 43 13.73 10.84 8.14
N VAL A 44 14.20 11.22 6.95
CA VAL A 44 13.57 10.80 5.68
C VAL A 44 13.58 9.26 5.57
N GLY A 45 14.69 8.61 5.90
CA GLY A 45 14.76 7.15 5.95
C GLY A 45 13.74 6.54 6.91
N ILE A 46 13.54 7.14 8.08
CA ILE A 46 12.52 6.71 9.05
C ILE A 46 11.09 6.91 8.49
N GLN A 47 10.81 8.01 7.77
CA GLN A 47 9.51 8.23 7.14
C GLN A 47 9.14 7.05 6.24
N PHE A 48 10.05 6.59 5.38
CA PHE A 48 9.81 5.45 4.47
C PHE A 48 9.49 4.12 5.18
N ILE A 49 9.87 3.97 6.45
CA ILE A 49 9.58 2.79 7.26
C ILE A 49 8.23 2.96 7.98
N LEU A 50 7.96 4.14 8.55
CA LEU A 50 6.84 4.35 9.46
C LEU A 50 5.54 4.77 8.80
N TYR A 51 5.58 5.55 7.70
CA TYR A 51 4.38 6.23 7.21
C TYR A 51 3.22 5.28 6.87
N SER A 52 3.53 4.09 6.35
CA SER A 52 2.53 3.06 6.03
C SER A 52 1.86 2.47 7.28
N PHE A 53 2.47 2.55 8.46
CA PHE A 53 1.94 1.94 9.68
C PHE A 53 1.25 2.94 10.62
N LEU A 54 1.48 4.24 10.44
CA LEU A 54 0.78 5.31 11.15
C LEU A 54 -0.63 5.51 10.57
N HIS A 55 -1.63 5.77 11.42
CA HIS A 55 -3.00 6.04 10.98
C HIS A 55 -3.58 7.24 11.70
N GLY A 56 -4.26 8.11 10.95
CA GLY A 56 -4.91 9.34 11.45
C GLY A 56 -6.25 9.11 12.17
N GLY A 57 -6.42 7.98 12.87
CA GLY A 57 -7.65 7.68 13.62
C GLY A 57 -8.03 6.21 13.62
N ILE A 58 -8.90 5.83 14.56
CA ILE A 58 -9.31 4.43 14.77
C ILE A 58 -10.08 3.86 13.59
N PHE A 59 -10.96 4.65 12.96
CA PHE A 59 -11.72 4.21 11.78
C PHE A 59 -10.81 3.97 10.58
N HIS A 60 -9.83 4.85 10.35
CA HIS A 60 -8.85 4.68 9.28
C HIS A 60 -8.03 3.40 9.48
N LEU A 61 -7.54 3.14 10.70
CA LEU A 61 -6.86 1.90 11.04
C LEU A 61 -7.76 0.67 10.84
N PHE A 62 -9.01 0.73 11.31
CA PHE A 62 -9.95 -0.38 11.27
C PHE A 62 -10.26 -0.82 9.84
N PHE A 63 -10.65 0.11 8.97
CA PHE A 63 -10.99 -0.22 7.57
C PHE A 63 -9.78 -0.72 6.79
N ASN A 64 -8.59 -0.11 6.99
CA ASN A 64 -7.37 -0.62 6.38
C ASN A 64 -7.03 -2.03 6.88
N SER A 65 -7.21 -2.30 8.17
CA SER A 65 -6.91 -3.61 8.76
C SER A 65 -7.81 -4.71 8.19
N ILE A 66 -9.11 -4.43 8.05
CA ILE A 66 -10.04 -5.34 7.38
C ILE A 66 -9.61 -5.59 5.93
N PHE A 67 -9.26 -4.52 5.21
CA PHE A 67 -8.84 -4.61 3.83
C PHE A 67 -7.60 -5.52 3.66
N ILE A 68 -6.56 -5.28 4.46
CA ILE A 68 -5.34 -6.08 4.48
C ILE A 68 -5.64 -7.51 4.92
N TYR A 69 -6.52 -7.72 5.90
CA TYR A 69 -6.87 -9.05 6.35
C TYR A 69 -7.52 -9.89 5.24
N TYR A 70 -8.42 -9.31 4.44
CA TYR A 70 -9.04 -10.05 3.35
C TYR A 70 -8.14 -10.12 2.11
N PHE A 71 -7.83 -8.98 1.49
CA PHE A 71 -7.12 -8.95 0.22
C PHE A 71 -5.63 -9.30 0.38
N GLY A 72 -5.00 -8.83 1.45
CA GLY A 72 -3.59 -9.14 1.73
C GLY A 72 -3.37 -10.65 1.85
N ASN A 73 -4.19 -11.34 2.64
CA ASN A 73 -4.09 -12.80 2.80
C ASN A 73 -4.39 -13.57 1.50
N ILE A 74 -5.32 -13.10 0.66
CA ILE A 74 -5.59 -13.70 -0.65
C ILE A 74 -4.37 -13.55 -1.57
N ILE A 75 -3.84 -12.33 -1.69
CA ILE A 75 -2.68 -12.06 -2.55
C ILE A 75 -1.41 -12.75 -2.03
N GLU A 76 -1.20 -12.81 -0.72
CA GLU A 76 -0.09 -13.55 -0.11
C GLU A 76 -0.14 -15.04 -0.48
N LYS A 77 -1.34 -15.65 -0.53
CA LYS A 77 -1.52 -17.03 -1.00
C LYS A 77 -1.22 -17.18 -2.50
N ILE A 78 -1.62 -16.21 -3.32
CA ILE A 78 -1.37 -16.21 -4.77
C ILE A 78 0.13 -16.06 -5.09
N MET A 79 0.82 -15.16 -4.37
CA MET A 79 2.22 -14.79 -4.66
C MET A 79 3.24 -15.64 -3.90
N GLY A 80 2.88 -16.16 -2.73
CA GLY A 80 3.81 -16.62 -1.71
C GLY A 80 4.44 -15.46 -0.93
N LYS A 81 4.88 -15.76 0.30
CA LYS A 81 5.35 -14.78 1.30
C LYS A 81 6.46 -13.85 0.80
N LYS A 82 7.52 -14.41 0.19
CA LYS A 82 8.68 -13.63 -0.27
C LYS A 82 8.29 -12.56 -1.29
N LYS A 83 7.46 -12.94 -2.27
CA LYS A 83 7.05 -12.02 -3.33
C LYS A 83 6.04 -11.00 -2.84
N TYR A 84 5.14 -11.40 -1.94
CA TYR A 84 4.23 -10.48 -1.25
C TYR A 84 4.99 -9.39 -0.47
N LEU A 85 6.07 -9.76 0.21
CA LEU A 85 6.92 -8.79 0.91
C LEU A 85 7.62 -7.82 -0.06
N ILE A 86 8.16 -8.32 -1.18
CA ILE A 86 8.75 -7.47 -2.22
C ILE A 86 7.69 -6.52 -2.80
N PHE A 87 6.46 -7.01 -2.99
CA PHE A 87 5.34 -6.20 -3.46
C PHE A 87 5.02 -5.06 -2.49
N PHE A 88 4.95 -5.35 -1.19
CA PHE A 88 4.75 -4.33 -0.15
C PHE A 88 5.88 -3.31 -0.09
N ILE A 89 7.14 -3.76 -0.05
CA ILE A 89 8.31 -2.88 0.03
C ILE A 89 8.40 -2.01 -1.22
N GLY A 90 8.24 -2.60 -2.40
CA GLY A 90 8.27 -1.88 -3.67
C GLY A 90 7.19 -0.81 -3.74
N ASN A 91 5.96 -1.13 -3.31
CA ASN A 91 4.87 -0.16 -3.25
C ASN A 91 5.20 0.98 -2.29
N THR A 92 5.68 0.63 -1.09
CA THR A 92 5.98 1.59 -0.03
C THR A 92 7.08 2.56 -0.44
N LEU A 93 8.13 2.09 -1.12
CA LEU A 93 9.20 2.94 -1.63
C LEU A 93 8.74 3.80 -2.82
N PHE A 94 8.04 3.20 -3.78
CA PHE A 94 7.52 3.92 -4.95
C PHE A 94 6.58 5.04 -4.53
N LEU A 95 5.56 4.72 -3.72
CA LEU A 95 4.58 5.69 -3.25
C LEU A 95 5.22 6.71 -2.31
N GLY A 96 6.13 6.28 -1.43
CA GLY A 96 6.84 7.20 -0.53
C GLY A 96 7.61 8.26 -1.30
N GLY A 97 8.26 7.89 -2.41
CA GLY A 97 8.93 8.84 -3.31
C GLY A 97 7.94 9.82 -3.95
N ILE A 98 6.80 9.33 -4.45
CA ILE A 98 5.75 10.22 -5.00
C ILE A 98 5.26 11.20 -3.94
N LEU A 99 4.95 10.73 -2.74
CA LEU A 99 4.45 11.59 -1.67
C LEU A 99 5.52 12.60 -1.21
N LEU A 100 6.79 12.19 -1.14
CA LEU A 100 7.89 13.05 -0.71
C LEU A 100 8.07 14.28 -1.60
N PHE A 101 7.89 14.12 -2.92
CA PHE A 101 8.15 15.20 -3.89
C PHE A 101 6.89 15.93 -4.37
N PHE A 102 5.71 15.31 -4.26
CA PHE A 102 4.48 15.85 -4.85
C PHE A 102 3.35 16.08 -3.84
N SER A 103 3.45 15.57 -2.61
CA SER A 103 2.43 15.82 -1.59
C SER A 103 2.66 17.16 -0.90
N SER A 104 1.62 17.97 -0.80
CA SER A 104 1.61 19.20 0.01
C SER A 104 1.23 18.94 1.47
N ALA A 105 0.80 17.73 1.79
CA ALA A 105 0.33 17.34 3.12
C ALA A 105 1.10 16.14 3.66
N ASN A 106 1.23 16.08 4.98
CA ASN A 106 1.79 14.95 5.68
C ASN A 106 0.86 13.74 5.60
N THR A 107 1.29 12.68 4.93
CA THR A 107 0.44 11.52 4.61
C THR A 107 0.81 10.30 5.46
N VAL A 108 -0.20 9.64 6.01
CA VAL A 108 -0.05 8.39 6.78
C VAL A 108 -1.06 7.35 6.34
N GLY A 109 -0.72 6.08 6.53
CA GLY A 109 -1.63 4.95 6.36
C GLY A 109 -1.20 3.97 5.27
N ILE A 110 -1.61 2.71 5.45
CA ILE A 110 -1.31 1.61 4.52
C ILE A 110 -2.24 1.59 3.29
N SER A 111 -3.17 2.54 3.18
CA SER A 111 -4.21 2.58 2.13
C SER A 111 -3.64 2.59 0.71
N GLY A 112 -2.48 3.19 0.48
CA GLY A 112 -1.77 3.07 -0.80
C GLY A 112 -1.42 1.63 -1.17
N PHE A 113 -1.02 0.82 -0.19
CA PHE A 113 -0.81 -0.62 -0.40
C PHE A 113 -2.13 -1.39 -0.53
N CYS A 114 -3.20 -0.99 0.18
CA CYS A 114 -4.55 -1.51 -0.07
C CYS A 114 -4.97 -1.32 -1.54
N MET A 115 -4.71 -0.14 -2.11
CA MET A 115 -4.99 0.13 -3.52
C MET A 115 -4.13 -0.69 -4.47
N ALA A 116 -2.86 -0.95 -4.11
CA ALA A 116 -2.00 -1.85 -4.87
C ALA A 116 -2.55 -3.29 -4.87
N LEU A 117 -2.98 -3.81 -3.71
CA LEU A 117 -3.62 -5.12 -3.59
C LEU A 117 -4.89 -5.20 -4.43
N LEU A 118 -5.74 -4.18 -4.36
CA LEU A 118 -7.00 -4.13 -5.08
C LEU A 118 -6.80 -4.14 -6.60
N MET A 119 -5.90 -3.29 -7.11
CA MET A 119 -5.57 -3.27 -8.54
C MET A 119 -4.98 -4.61 -8.98
N TYR A 120 -4.02 -5.15 -8.22
CA TYR A 120 -3.40 -6.43 -8.54
C TYR A 120 -4.45 -7.54 -8.63
N TYR A 121 -5.34 -7.64 -7.63
CA TYR A 121 -6.36 -8.68 -7.57
C TYR A 121 -7.39 -8.52 -8.69
N THR A 122 -7.81 -7.29 -8.96
CA THR A 122 -8.74 -6.97 -10.06
C THR A 122 -8.19 -7.45 -11.40
N LEU A 123 -6.91 -7.16 -11.70
CA LEU A 123 -6.28 -7.64 -12.93
C LEU A 123 -6.11 -9.16 -12.95
N TYR A 124 -5.77 -9.77 -11.80
CA TYR A 124 -5.69 -11.22 -11.66
C TYR A 124 -7.02 -11.91 -11.98
N LEU A 125 -8.14 -11.41 -11.43
CA LEU A 125 -9.49 -11.92 -11.70
C LEU A 125 -9.90 -11.73 -13.17
N LYS A 126 -9.62 -10.55 -13.73
CA LYS A 126 -9.90 -10.27 -15.15
C LYS A 126 -9.24 -11.27 -16.07
N GLU A 127 -7.99 -11.64 -15.78
CA GLU A 127 -7.24 -12.63 -16.56
C GLU A 127 -7.77 -14.06 -16.42
N LYS A 128 -8.47 -14.35 -15.32
CA LYS A 128 -9.15 -15.61 -15.09
C LYS A 128 -10.57 -15.63 -15.67
N ASN A 129 -11.00 -14.56 -16.36
CA ASN A 129 -12.38 -14.33 -16.79
C ASN A 129 -13.38 -14.41 -15.63
N ASP A 130 -12.95 -14.11 -14.41
CA ASP A 130 -13.80 -14.10 -13.23
C ASP A 130 -14.53 -12.77 -13.14
N SER A 131 -15.86 -12.79 -13.24
CA SER A 131 -16.70 -11.59 -13.26
C SER A 131 -16.54 -10.65 -12.05
N GLU A 132 -16.01 -11.15 -10.92
CA GLU A 132 -15.71 -10.35 -9.74
C GLU A 132 -14.74 -9.19 -10.00
N TYR A 133 -13.93 -9.25 -11.09
CA TYR A 133 -13.07 -8.12 -11.47
C TYR A 133 -13.86 -6.81 -11.67
N LYS A 134 -15.15 -6.89 -12.06
CA LYS A 134 -16.01 -5.71 -12.21
C LYS A 134 -16.25 -5.03 -10.86
N GLY A 135 -16.45 -5.81 -9.81
CA GLY A 135 -16.55 -5.30 -8.44
C GLY A 135 -15.24 -4.65 -7.98
N GLY A 136 -14.11 -5.24 -8.34
CA GLY A 136 -12.78 -4.65 -8.12
C GLY A 136 -12.60 -3.28 -8.80
N ILE A 137 -13.02 -3.14 -10.06
CA ILE A 137 -13.04 -1.86 -10.78
C ILE A 137 -13.91 -0.83 -10.05
N THR A 138 -15.13 -1.21 -9.66
CA THR A 138 -16.01 -0.33 -8.90
C THR A 138 -15.37 0.12 -7.59
N ALA A 139 -14.76 -0.79 -6.84
CA ALA A 139 -14.09 -0.48 -5.59
C ALA A 139 -12.90 0.49 -5.80
N ILE A 140 -12.12 0.35 -6.87
CA ILE A 140 -11.03 1.28 -7.20
C ILE A 140 -11.59 2.67 -7.49
N ILE A 141 -12.64 2.77 -8.30
CA ILE A 141 -13.29 4.04 -8.63
C ILE A 141 -13.82 4.72 -7.38
N VAL A 142 -14.51 3.98 -6.51
CA VAL A 142 -15.03 4.50 -5.24
C VAL A 142 -13.91 4.99 -4.33
N ASN A 143 -12.83 4.23 -4.17
CA ASN A 143 -11.69 4.64 -3.33
C ASN A 143 -10.97 5.88 -3.88
N ILE A 144 -10.92 6.07 -5.19
CA ILE A 144 -10.43 7.32 -5.78
C ILE A 144 -11.44 8.45 -5.56
N ALA A 145 -12.74 8.22 -5.73
CA ALA A 145 -13.77 9.24 -5.51
C ALA A 145 -13.83 9.72 -4.05
N ILE A 146 -13.54 8.85 -3.08
CA ILE A 146 -13.45 9.21 -1.66
C ILE A 146 -12.36 10.27 -1.40
N THR A 147 -11.37 10.42 -2.28
CA THR A 147 -10.32 11.45 -2.15
C THR A 147 -10.81 12.88 -2.35
N ILE A 148 -12.10 13.07 -2.69
CA ILE A 148 -12.77 14.38 -2.62
C ILE A 148 -12.79 14.89 -1.17
N TYR A 149 -12.77 14.00 -0.16
CA TYR A 149 -12.53 14.39 1.21
C TYR A 149 -11.06 14.79 1.41
N PRO A 150 -10.77 16.05 1.81
CA PRO A 150 -9.40 16.60 1.80
C PRO A 150 -8.37 15.85 2.66
N GLU A 151 -8.83 15.11 3.66
CA GLU A 151 -7.96 14.33 4.56
C GLU A 151 -7.45 13.02 3.92
N ILE A 152 -7.95 12.66 2.73
CA ILE A 152 -7.66 11.39 2.06
C ILE A 152 -6.78 11.65 0.84
N SER A 153 -5.54 11.15 0.89
CA SER A 153 -4.54 11.40 -0.14
C SER A 153 -4.91 10.79 -1.50
N LEU A 154 -5.19 11.65 -2.50
CA LEU A 154 -5.35 11.25 -3.90
C LEU A 154 -4.08 10.58 -4.43
N LEU A 155 -2.91 11.16 -4.15
CA LEU A 155 -1.63 10.58 -4.56
C LEU A 155 -1.45 9.18 -3.97
N GLY A 156 -1.78 9.02 -2.68
CA GLY A 156 -1.80 7.73 -1.99
C GLY A 156 -2.58 6.65 -2.73
N HIS A 157 -3.84 6.96 -3.07
CA HIS A 157 -4.74 5.98 -3.66
C HIS A 157 -4.43 5.70 -5.12
N LEU A 158 -4.20 6.76 -5.90
CA LEU A 158 -3.93 6.66 -7.34
C LEU A 158 -2.61 5.96 -7.62
N PHE A 159 -1.51 6.40 -7.00
CA PHE A 159 -0.19 5.82 -7.26
C PHE A 159 0.00 4.45 -6.62
N GLY A 160 -0.70 4.17 -5.51
CA GLY A 160 -0.81 2.80 -4.98
C GLY A 160 -1.45 1.84 -5.99
N ALA A 161 -2.59 2.23 -6.58
CA ALA A 161 -3.24 1.44 -7.62
C ALA A 161 -2.33 1.27 -8.86
N ILE A 162 -1.71 2.35 -9.34
CA ILE A 162 -0.77 2.30 -10.47
C ILE A 162 0.35 1.29 -10.21
N PHE A 163 0.97 1.32 -9.03
CA PHE A 163 2.01 0.36 -8.68
C PHE A 163 1.50 -1.09 -8.71
N GLY A 164 0.32 -1.35 -8.13
CA GLY A 164 -0.30 -2.68 -8.19
C GLY A 164 -0.49 -3.19 -9.62
N GLY A 165 -0.94 -2.32 -10.52
CA GLY A 165 -1.09 -2.63 -11.94
C GLY A 165 0.24 -2.92 -12.64
N LEU A 166 1.23 -2.04 -12.45
CA LEU A 166 2.56 -2.20 -13.02
C LEU A 166 3.24 -3.48 -12.55
N PHE A 167 3.14 -3.80 -11.25
CA PHE A 167 3.72 -5.02 -10.70
C PHE A 167 3.11 -6.27 -11.35
N ARG A 168 1.78 -6.32 -11.49
CA ARG A 168 1.09 -7.45 -12.14
C ARG A 168 1.50 -7.61 -13.60
N LEU A 169 1.57 -6.52 -14.35
CA LEU A 169 2.01 -6.53 -15.75
C LEU A 169 3.46 -7.02 -15.87
N GLY A 170 4.36 -6.53 -15.00
CA GLY A 170 5.74 -6.96 -14.94
C GLY A 170 5.89 -8.47 -14.68
N GLU A 171 5.11 -9.03 -13.75
CA GLU A 171 5.10 -10.47 -13.52
C GLU A 171 4.75 -11.28 -14.78
N LYS A 172 3.81 -10.80 -15.59
CA LYS A 172 3.39 -11.49 -16.82
C LYS A 172 4.47 -11.45 -17.88
N VAL A 173 5.11 -10.29 -18.05
CA VAL A 173 6.22 -10.13 -18.99
C VAL A 173 7.35 -11.08 -18.62
N LEU A 174 7.75 -11.12 -17.34
CA LEU A 174 8.80 -12.03 -16.87
C LEU A 174 8.45 -13.51 -17.06
N LYS A 175 7.20 -13.91 -16.78
CA LYS A 175 6.74 -15.28 -17.05
C LYS A 175 6.79 -15.64 -18.53
N LYS A 176 6.39 -14.71 -19.42
CA LYS A 176 6.44 -14.91 -20.87
C LYS A 176 7.88 -15.06 -21.37
N ILE A 177 8.79 -14.22 -20.90
CA ILE A 177 10.22 -14.30 -21.23
C ILE A 177 10.80 -15.65 -20.78
N ASN A 178 10.55 -16.05 -19.54
CA ASN A 178 11.03 -17.33 -19.01
C ASN A 178 10.44 -18.54 -19.74
N PHE A 179 9.22 -18.45 -20.27
CA PHE A 179 8.62 -19.50 -21.09
C PHE A 179 9.32 -19.61 -22.46
N LEU A 180 9.64 -18.48 -23.09
CA LEU A 180 10.34 -18.44 -24.38
C LEU A 180 11.80 -18.94 -24.32
N HIS A 181 12.41 -18.97 -23.13
CA HIS A 181 13.80 -19.37 -22.92
C HIS A 181 13.93 -20.73 -22.20
N LYS A 182 12.85 -21.52 -22.08
CA LYS A 182 12.98 -22.92 -21.67
C LYS A 182 13.52 -23.73 -22.86
N PRO A 183 14.61 -24.49 -22.69
CA PRO A 183 15.16 -25.36 -23.74
C PRO A 183 14.18 -26.49 -24.11
#